data_AF-A0A5S4F249-F1
#
_entry.id   AF-A0A5S4F249-F1
#
_cell.length_a   1.000
_cell.length_b   1.000
_cell.length_c   1.000
_cell.angle_alpha   90.00
_cell.angle_beta   90.00
_cell.angle_gamma   90.00
#
_symmetry.space_group_name_H-M   'P 1'
#
loop_
_entity.id
_entity.type
_entity.pdbx_description
1 polymer ?
#
loop_
_entity_poly.entity_id
_entity_poly.type
_entity_poly.pdbx_seq_one_letter_code
_entity_poly.pdbx_strand_id
1 'polypeptide(L)'
;MGDTGEGDASQYAVVPGMLKVGEGTSFAIVASDVIYPTGSGNEYGDKFFRPYKDYDAPIYAIPGNHDWYDGLGGFMRVFCDAPPLKPKPDPGLRGLLWRKPETIDEKRLDVARSLRGKPSQQAEQPGPYWAIESDSLLIVGVDTGITNVIDKAQTAWLRRVSLDPRPKILVTGKPIYTANAYKPSPLEEGGTIDDIVRDPAHRYVAAIGGDVHNYQRYPVKVGDREIQYVVAGGGGAFMHATHTIGRVDVAGVHEDDFKCYPLRGDSLSFYSQLYARRLRMKWLYLRPEEAVCIMSEHIKNEPVRTPQGPVKITRRMRWAARLLGAWPWPFRLPVDKAFHRYLSELSDWDTPPFFKQFLHVSVTPEELTLRCFAATGCLAQELEPPVEDEVRISLS
;
A
#
# COMPACT_ATOMS: atom_id res chain seq x y z
N MET A 1 -4.85 5.94 -0.47
CA MET A 1 -4.17 5.05 -1.45
C MET A 1 -2.73 4.89 -1.00
N GLY A 2 -1.97 3.96 -1.55
CA GLY A 2 -0.52 3.83 -1.32
C GLY A 2 0.14 3.26 -2.57
N ASP A 3 1.41 3.58 -2.78
CA ASP A 3 2.22 3.08 -3.89
C ASP A 3 1.55 3.33 -5.26
N THR A 4 1.38 4.60 -5.60
CA THR A 4 0.51 5.03 -6.70
C THR A 4 1.04 4.76 -8.10
N GLY A 5 2.30 4.36 -8.27
CA GLY A 5 2.83 3.87 -9.55
C GLY A 5 3.67 4.87 -10.36
N GLU A 6 3.78 4.62 -11.67
CA GLU A 6 4.78 5.24 -12.56
C GLU A 6 4.19 6.22 -13.58
N GLY A 7 2.90 6.54 -13.50
CA GLY A 7 2.17 7.31 -14.53
C GLY A 7 1.62 6.44 -15.67
N ASP A 8 1.55 5.12 -15.47
CA ASP A 8 1.14 4.10 -16.42
C ASP A 8 -0.38 3.79 -16.40
N ALA A 9 -0.80 2.88 -17.28
CA ALA A 9 -2.21 2.50 -17.42
C ALA A 9 -2.80 1.94 -16.12
N SER A 10 -1.99 1.25 -15.32
CA SER A 10 -2.42 0.62 -14.10
C SER A 10 -2.66 1.64 -12.97
N GLN A 11 -1.88 2.72 -12.89
CA GLN A 11 -2.20 3.89 -12.06
C GLN A 11 -3.48 4.58 -12.54
N TYR A 12 -3.60 4.85 -13.85
CA TYR A 12 -4.76 5.56 -14.39
C TYR A 12 -6.07 4.78 -14.24
N ALA A 13 -6.03 3.45 -14.17
CA ALA A 13 -7.22 2.63 -13.91
C ALA A 13 -7.84 2.85 -12.52
N VAL A 14 -7.07 3.35 -11.55
CA VAL A 14 -7.58 3.67 -10.20
C VAL A 14 -8.31 5.01 -10.19
N VAL A 15 -7.89 5.96 -11.04
CA VAL A 15 -8.31 7.36 -11.00
C VAL A 15 -9.84 7.53 -11.18
N PRO A 16 -10.53 6.93 -12.17
CA PRO A 16 -11.97 7.13 -12.34
C PRO A 16 -12.79 6.72 -11.11
N GLY A 17 -12.53 5.53 -10.58
CA GLY A 17 -13.21 5.02 -9.39
C GLY A 17 -12.91 5.87 -8.16
N MET A 18 -11.65 6.28 -7.98
CA MET A 18 -11.23 7.15 -6.90
C MET A 18 -11.92 8.53 -6.96
N LEU A 19 -12.02 9.14 -8.15
CA LEU A 19 -12.68 10.44 -8.31
C LEU A 19 -14.18 10.35 -8.00
N LYS A 20 -14.84 9.30 -8.46
CA LYS A 20 -16.27 9.07 -8.22
C LYS A 20 -16.56 8.82 -6.74
N VAL A 21 -15.86 7.88 -6.12
CA VAL A 21 -16.06 7.51 -4.71
C VAL A 21 -15.54 8.62 -3.78
N GLY A 22 -14.52 9.36 -4.21
CA GLY A 22 -13.94 10.47 -3.47
C GLY A 22 -14.67 11.80 -3.62
N GLU A 23 -15.78 11.85 -4.35
CA GLU A 23 -16.58 13.08 -4.49
C GLU A 23 -17.03 13.57 -3.10
N GLY A 24 -16.76 14.83 -2.80
CA GLY A 24 -17.09 15.45 -1.50
C GLY A 24 -16.20 15.05 -0.33
N THR A 25 -15.14 14.24 -0.54
CA THR A 25 -14.14 13.98 0.51
C THR A 25 -13.35 15.23 0.86
N SER A 26 -12.99 15.39 2.14
CA SER A 26 -12.26 16.58 2.62
C SER A 26 -10.80 16.60 2.16
N PHE A 27 -10.18 15.44 1.97
CA PHE A 27 -8.80 15.27 1.50
C PHE A 27 -8.53 13.80 1.15
N ALA A 28 -7.42 13.55 0.45
CA ALA A 28 -6.87 12.21 0.24
C ALA A 28 -5.51 12.06 0.92
N ILE A 29 -5.15 10.82 1.23
CA ILE A 29 -3.83 10.46 1.77
C ILE A 29 -3.16 9.43 0.85
N VAL A 30 -1.90 9.68 0.50
CA VAL A 30 -0.99 8.71 -0.10
C VAL A 30 -0.12 8.11 1.02
N ALA A 31 -0.41 6.87 1.37
CA ALA A 31 0.22 6.09 2.42
C ALA A 31 1.45 5.36 1.84
N SER A 32 2.57 6.07 1.71
CA SER A 32 3.86 5.58 1.17
C SER A 32 4.01 5.61 -0.35
N ASP A 33 5.26 5.77 -0.78
CA ASP A 33 5.79 5.69 -2.15
C ASP A 33 4.92 6.42 -3.18
N VAL A 34 5.02 7.75 -3.18
CA VAL A 34 4.16 8.63 -3.98
C VAL A 34 4.39 8.45 -5.48
N ILE A 35 5.64 8.30 -5.90
CA ILE A 35 5.98 8.08 -7.30
C ILE A 35 7.08 7.01 -7.44
N TYR A 36 7.02 6.28 -8.55
CA TYR A 36 7.99 5.25 -8.92
C TYR A 36 8.76 5.64 -10.19
N PRO A 37 9.94 5.05 -10.46
CA PRO A 37 10.69 4.12 -9.61
C PRO A 37 11.47 4.82 -8.50
N THR A 38 11.56 6.16 -8.53
CA THR A 38 12.24 6.99 -7.52
C THR A 38 11.48 8.29 -7.29
N GLY A 39 11.58 8.88 -6.11
CA GLY A 39 11.01 10.18 -5.74
C GLY A 39 11.67 11.41 -6.39
N SER A 40 12.06 11.35 -7.67
CA SER A 40 12.66 12.48 -8.37
C SER A 40 11.65 13.62 -8.54
N GLY A 41 12.01 14.82 -8.10
CA GLY A 41 11.16 16.01 -8.20
C GLY A 41 10.75 16.34 -9.64
N ASN A 42 11.56 15.96 -10.64
CA ASN A 42 11.32 16.24 -12.05
C ASN A 42 10.25 15.34 -12.68
N GLU A 43 9.86 14.26 -12.00
CA GLU A 43 8.89 13.28 -12.51
C GLU A 43 7.47 13.46 -11.93
N TYR A 44 7.32 14.28 -10.89
CA TYR A 44 6.02 14.53 -10.23
C TYR A 44 4.95 15.06 -11.18
N GLY A 45 5.33 15.77 -12.24
CA GLY A 45 4.38 16.26 -13.24
C GLY A 45 3.54 15.15 -13.87
N ASP A 46 4.18 14.08 -14.32
CA ASP A 46 3.50 13.00 -15.03
C ASP A 46 2.98 11.90 -14.10
N LYS A 47 3.55 11.78 -12.89
CA LYS A 47 3.27 10.67 -11.95
C LYS A 47 2.38 11.05 -10.76
N PHE A 48 2.20 12.35 -10.49
CA PHE A 48 1.36 12.84 -9.39
C PHE A 48 0.41 13.96 -9.85
N PHE A 49 0.94 15.06 -10.39
CA PHE A 49 0.10 16.22 -10.73
C PHE A 49 -0.89 15.91 -11.86
N ARG A 50 -0.44 15.25 -12.93
CA ARG A 50 -1.29 14.88 -14.07
C ARG A 50 -2.34 13.81 -13.73
N PRO A 51 -2.01 12.66 -13.10
CA PRO A 51 -3.00 11.64 -12.80
C PRO A 51 -4.12 12.13 -11.89
N TYR A 52 -3.77 12.97 -10.90
CA TYR A 52 -4.72 13.42 -9.90
C TYR A 52 -5.29 14.81 -10.17
N LYS A 53 -5.05 15.43 -11.33
CA LYS A 53 -5.45 16.83 -11.63
C LYS A 53 -6.92 17.16 -11.33
N ASP A 54 -7.82 16.19 -11.47
CA ASP A 54 -9.26 16.37 -11.35
C ASP A 54 -9.80 16.11 -9.92
N TYR A 55 -8.98 15.60 -9.00
CA TYR A 55 -9.38 15.43 -7.59
C TYR A 55 -9.42 16.78 -6.88
N ASP A 56 -10.61 17.25 -6.51
CA ASP A 56 -10.85 18.64 -6.09
C ASP A 56 -10.75 18.88 -4.58
N ALA A 57 -9.74 18.29 -3.95
CA ALA A 57 -9.43 18.47 -2.53
C ALA A 57 -7.90 18.33 -2.28
N PRO A 58 -7.40 18.70 -1.09
CA PRO A 58 -6.00 18.54 -0.71
C PRO A 58 -5.57 17.06 -0.74
N ILE A 59 -4.30 16.82 -1.07
CA ILE A 59 -3.68 15.50 -0.98
C ILE A 59 -2.48 15.59 -0.05
N TYR A 60 -2.52 14.81 1.03
CA TYR A 60 -1.40 14.62 1.95
C TYR A 60 -0.66 13.33 1.63
N ALA A 61 0.59 13.24 2.05
CA ALA A 61 1.37 12.02 1.85
C ALA A 61 2.33 11.77 3.01
N ILE A 62 2.68 10.51 3.20
CA ILE A 62 3.88 10.12 3.94
C ILE A 62 4.86 9.48 2.96
N PRO A 63 6.17 9.70 3.12
CA PRO A 63 7.14 9.13 2.19
C PRO A 63 7.39 7.65 2.46
N GLY A 64 7.72 6.93 1.39
CA GLY A 64 8.23 5.57 1.45
C GLY A 64 9.69 5.45 1.02
N ASN A 65 10.20 4.23 0.89
CA ASN A 65 11.60 4.02 0.50
C ASN A 65 11.91 4.50 -0.92
N HIS A 66 10.95 4.50 -1.84
CA HIS A 66 11.14 5.03 -3.20
C HIS A 66 11.32 6.55 -3.20
N ASP A 67 10.64 7.26 -2.30
CA ASP A 67 10.84 8.70 -2.09
C ASP A 67 12.24 9.00 -1.55
N TRP A 68 12.73 8.14 -0.65
CA TRP A 68 14.07 8.25 -0.06
C TRP A 68 15.22 7.86 -1.01
N TYR A 69 14.96 7.13 -2.10
CA TYR A 69 16.02 6.76 -3.07
C TYR A 69 16.68 7.97 -3.74
N ASP A 70 15.97 9.08 -3.87
CA ASP A 70 16.49 10.36 -4.36
C ASP A 70 16.75 11.38 -3.22
N GLY A 71 16.91 10.89 -1.98
CA GLY A 71 17.20 11.73 -0.82
C GLY A 71 16.02 12.56 -0.30
N LEU A 72 14.78 12.16 -0.61
CA LEU A 72 13.54 12.83 -0.20
C LEU A 72 13.34 14.24 -0.79
N GLY A 73 14.21 14.68 -1.72
CA GLY A 73 14.18 16.05 -2.23
C GLY A 73 12.87 16.42 -2.93
N GLY A 74 12.40 15.55 -3.84
CA GLY A 74 11.13 15.76 -4.54
C GLY A 74 9.94 15.82 -3.59
N PHE A 75 9.88 14.91 -2.63
CA PHE A 75 8.81 14.88 -1.62
C PHE A 75 8.78 16.17 -0.79
N MET A 76 9.92 16.59 -0.23
CA MET A 76 10.01 17.80 0.59
C MET A 76 9.62 19.06 -0.20
N ARG A 77 10.02 19.12 -1.48
CA ARG A 77 9.69 20.25 -2.34
C ARG A 77 8.21 20.25 -2.73
N VAL A 78 7.60 19.09 -3.00
CA VAL A 78 6.21 18.98 -3.49
C VAL A 78 5.19 19.12 -2.37
N PHE A 79 5.34 18.40 -1.26
CA PHE A 79 4.35 18.37 -0.19
C PHE A 79 4.65 19.38 0.92
N CYS A 80 5.92 19.58 1.27
CA CYS A 80 6.30 20.40 2.41
C CYS A 80 6.69 21.84 2.05
N ASP A 81 6.70 22.18 0.76
CA ASP A 81 7.25 23.42 0.19
C ASP A 81 8.63 23.80 0.77
N ALA A 82 9.43 22.79 1.09
CA ALA A 82 10.70 22.93 1.78
C ALA A 82 11.88 22.60 0.86
N PRO A 83 13.07 23.18 1.10
CA PRO A 83 14.26 22.79 0.36
C PRO A 83 14.59 21.30 0.62
N PRO A 84 15.25 20.64 -0.34
CA PRO A 84 15.67 19.25 -0.17
C PRO A 84 16.61 19.11 1.04
N LEU A 85 16.50 17.97 1.72
CA LEU A 85 17.41 17.67 2.83
C LEU A 85 18.84 17.50 2.31
N LYS A 86 19.81 18.01 3.07
CA LYS A 86 21.22 17.77 2.75
C LYS A 86 21.49 16.26 2.91
N PRO A 87 21.96 15.57 1.85
CA PRO A 87 22.24 14.15 1.95
C PRO A 87 23.29 13.90 3.04
N LYS A 88 22.99 13.01 3.98
CA LYS A 88 24.00 12.52 4.91
C LYS A 88 24.94 11.59 4.12
N PRO A 89 26.25 11.84 4.09
CA PRO A 89 27.18 10.96 3.40
C PRO A 89 27.14 9.57 4.04
N ASP A 90 26.93 8.54 3.23
CA ASP A 90 27.04 7.14 3.64
C ASP A 90 28.48 6.67 3.36
N PRO A 91 29.35 6.53 4.39
CA PRO A 91 30.73 6.11 4.19
C PRO A 91 30.78 4.63 3.80
N GLY A 92 31.01 4.37 2.51
CA GLY A 92 31.23 3.01 2.01
C GLY A 92 30.92 2.84 0.53
N LEU A 93 31.08 1.61 0.02
CA LEU A 93 30.72 1.24 -1.35
C LEU A 93 29.24 1.54 -1.66
N ARG A 94 28.35 1.43 -0.66
CA ARG A 94 26.93 1.74 -0.80
C ARG A 94 26.71 3.21 -1.16
N GLY A 95 27.33 4.15 -0.44
CA GLY A 95 27.23 5.58 -0.72
C GLY A 95 27.83 5.97 -2.07
N LEU A 96 28.92 5.32 -2.49
CA LEU A 96 29.57 5.58 -3.78
C LEU A 96 28.69 5.14 -4.98
N LEU A 97 27.99 4.02 -4.84
CA LEU A 97 27.09 3.47 -5.87
C LEU A 97 25.65 3.99 -5.75
N TRP A 98 25.37 4.81 -4.73
CA TRP A 98 24.04 5.36 -4.49
C TRP A 98 23.68 6.38 -5.57
N ARG A 99 22.38 6.47 -5.89
CA ARG A 99 21.87 7.51 -6.79
C ARG A 99 22.15 8.87 -6.15
N LYS A 100 22.81 9.78 -6.87
CA LYS A 100 22.86 11.18 -6.43
C LYS A 100 21.48 11.79 -6.63
N PRO A 101 20.94 12.50 -5.62
CA PRO A 101 19.70 13.26 -5.77
C PRO A 101 19.73 14.12 -7.03
N GLU A 102 18.64 14.09 -7.80
CA GLU A 102 18.53 14.91 -8.99
C GLU A 102 18.27 16.37 -8.61
N THR A 103 18.89 17.30 -9.33
CA THR A 103 18.54 18.72 -9.17
C THR A 103 17.13 18.95 -9.70
N ILE A 104 16.27 19.50 -8.86
CA ILE A 104 14.89 19.83 -9.23
C ILE A 104 14.90 21.02 -10.20
N ASP A 105 14.28 20.84 -11.36
CA ASP A 105 13.96 21.92 -12.29
C ASP A 105 12.71 22.64 -11.79
N GLU A 106 12.92 23.73 -11.04
CA GLU A 106 11.85 24.54 -10.45
C GLU A 106 10.85 25.05 -11.50
N LYS A 107 11.30 25.40 -12.72
CA LYS A 107 10.37 25.86 -13.77
C LYS A 107 9.47 24.73 -14.24
N ARG A 108 10.03 23.53 -14.43
CA ARG A 108 9.25 22.34 -14.79
C ARG A 108 8.27 21.98 -13.67
N LEU A 109 8.70 22.08 -12.42
CA LEU A 109 7.86 21.82 -11.26
C LEU A 109 6.71 22.84 -11.14
N ASP A 110 6.96 24.12 -11.38
CA ASP A 110 5.92 25.15 -11.37
C ASP A 110 4.86 24.90 -12.46
N VAL A 111 5.28 24.51 -13.67
CA VAL A 111 4.35 24.09 -14.73
C VAL A 111 3.55 22.86 -14.30
N ALA A 112 4.19 21.87 -13.67
CA ALA A 112 3.49 20.69 -13.16
C ALA A 112 2.46 21.05 -12.07
N ARG A 113 2.81 21.92 -11.12
CA ARG A 113 1.92 22.41 -10.06
C ARG A 113 0.66 23.07 -10.62
N SER A 114 0.75 23.74 -11.77
CA SER A 114 -0.41 24.36 -12.42
C SER A 114 -1.51 23.36 -12.82
N LEU A 115 -1.19 22.07 -13.00
CA LEU A 115 -2.19 21.03 -13.25
C LEU A 115 -3.11 20.80 -12.05
N ARG A 116 -2.65 21.12 -10.83
CA ARG A 116 -3.43 21.09 -9.58
C ARG A 116 -3.41 22.45 -8.88
N GLY A 117 -3.63 23.51 -9.65
CA GLY A 117 -3.53 24.90 -9.17
C GLY A 117 -4.80 25.48 -8.52
N LYS A 118 -5.88 24.71 -8.33
CA LYS A 118 -7.12 25.23 -7.75
C LYS A 118 -6.94 25.56 -6.26
N PRO A 119 -7.64 26.58 -5.72
CA PRO A 119 -7.62 26.87 -4.29
C PRO A 119 -8.06 25.70 -3.40
N SER A 120 -9.08 24.94 -3.84
CA SER A 120 -9.57 23.71 -3.18
C SER A 120 -8.53 22.60 -3.07
N GLN A 121 -7.51 22.60 -3.92
CA GLN A 121 -6.49 21.55 -3.99
C GLN A 121 -5.24 21.83 -3.15
N GLN A 122 -5.13 23.03 -2.57
CA GLN A 122 -3.95 23.44 -1.81
C GLN A 122 -3.90 22.69 -0.47
N ALA A 123 -2.75 22.09 -0.18
CA ALA A 123 -2.48 21.39 1.07
C ALA A 123 -1.34 22.11 1.80
N GLU A 124 -1.45 22.23 3.12
CA GLU A 124 -0.34 22.64 3.98
C GLU A 124 0.16 21.42 4.76
N GLN A 125 1.31 20.87 4.36
CA GLN A 125 1.93 19.76 5.06
C GLN A 125 3.25 20.22 5.69
N PRO A 126 3.38 20.24 7.03
CA PRO A 126 4.54 20.85 7.70
C PRO A 126 5.82 20.03 7.61
N GLY A 127 5.74 18.75 7.21
CA GLY A 127 6.87 17.84 7.17
C GLY A 127 6.53 16.44 6.65
N PRO A 128 7.51 15.52 6.64
CA PRO A 128 7.32 14.14 6.16
C PRO A 128 6.49 13.26 7.11
N TYR A 129 6.29 13.73 8.34
CA TYR A 129 5.34 13.19 9.31
C TYR A 129 4.47 14.32 9.84
N TRP A 130 3.22 14.02 10.14
CA TRP A 130 2.19 15.03 10.40
C TRP A 130 1.02 14.43 11.16
N ALA A 131 0.14 15.29 11.67
CA ALA A 131 -1.15 14.89 12.20
C ALA A 131 -2.25 15.75 11.58
N ILE A 132 -3.38 15.13 11.24
CA ILE A 132 -4.61 15.81 10.83
C ILE A 132 -5.63 15.63 11.95
N GLU A 133 -6.11 16.74 12.46
CA GLU A 133 -7.10 16.79 13.53
C GLU A 133 -8.51 16.91 12.95
N SER A 134 -9.42 16.06 13.44
CA SER A 134 -10.86 16.24 13.29
C SER A 134 -11.53 16.27 14.66
N ASP A 135 -12.83 16.57 14.71
CA ASP A 135 -13.58 16.65 15.96
C ASP A 135 -13.59 15.32 16.74
N SER A 136 -13.51 14.18 16.03
CA SER A 136 -13.77 12.86 16.62
C SER A 136 -12.62 11.86 16.43
N LEU A 137 -11.66 12.18 15.58
CA LEU A 137 -10.55 11.31 15.21
C LEU A 137 -9.28 12.12 14.96
N LEU A 138 -8.14 11.56 15.35
CA LEU A 138 -6.83 12.08 14.97
C LEU A 138 -6.15 11.11 13.99
N ILE A 139 -5.69 11.62 12.85
CA ILE A 139 -4.93 10.83 11.87
C ILE A 139 -3.46 11.21 12.00
N VAL A 140 -2.59 10.22 12.22
CA VAL A 140 -1.17 10.42 12.48
C VAL A 140 -0.36 9.77 11.36
N GLY A 141 0.32 10.56 10.55
CA GLY A 141 1.23 10.09 9.49
C GLY A 141 2.68 10.04 9.97
N VAL A 142 3.36 8.92 9.74
CA VAL A 142 4.78 8.72 10.09
C VAL A 142 5.63 8.37 8.88
N ASP A 143 6.86 8.88 8.87
CA ASP A 143 7.90 8.53 7.92
C ASP A 143 8.75 7.39 8.49
N THR A 144 8.73 6.23 7.82
CA THR A 144 9.52 5.06 8.24
C THR A 144 10.95 5.06 7.70
N GLY A 145 11.32 6.03 6.87
CA GLY A 145 12.64 6.14 6.28
C GLY A 145 12.98 4.99 5.34
N ILE A 146 14.21 5.03 4.82
CA ILE A 146 14.73 3.95 3.96
C ILE A 146 15.06 2.67 4.75
N THR A 147 15.49 2.81 6.01
CA THR A 147 15.93 1.70 6.88
C THR A 147 14.81 1.10 7.72
N ASN A 148 13.58 1.62 7.63
CA ASN A 148 12.47 1.22 8.51
C ASN A 148 12.75 1.48 10.00
N VAL A 149 13.39 2.60 10.33
CA VAL A 149 13.69 3.00 11.72
C VAL A 149 13.15 4.42 11.91
N ILE A 150 12.34 4.63 12.94
CA ILE A 150 11.82 5.95 13.28
C ILE A 150 12.85 6.65 14.16
N ASP A 151 13.35 7.79 13.69
CA ASP A 151 14.40 8.53 14.39
C ASP A 151 13.94 9.08 15.75
N LYS A 152 14.90 9.53 16.55
CA LYS A 152 14.65 10.09 17.89
C LYS A 152 13.68 11.27 17.89
N ALA A 153 13.76 12.17 16.92
CA ALA A 153 12.93 13.37 16.90
C ALA A 153 11.46 13.03 16.61
N GLN A 154 11.23 12.19 15.60
CA GLN A 154 9.93 11.68 15.25
C GLN A 154 9.38 10.74 16.34
N THR A 155 10.21 9.92 16.99
CA THR A 155 9.82 9.09 18.14
C THR A 155 9.27 9.96 19.29
N ALA A 156 10.01 11.01 19.67
CA ALA A 156 9.57 11.92 20.71
C ALA A 156 8.28 12.66 20.31
N TRP A 157 8.14 13.06 19.05
CA TRP A 157 6.92 13.67 18.53
C TRP A 157 5.73 12.70 18.55
N LEU A 158 5.91 11.48 18.06
CA LEU A 158 4.88 10.45 18.00
C LEU A 158 4.37 10.12 19.41
N ARG A 159 5.28 9.91 20.37
CA ARG A 159 4.89 9.71 21.78
C ARG A 159 4.04 10.85 22.33
N ARG A 160 4.35 12.11 21.99
CA ARG A 160 3.56 13.27 22.44
C ARG A 160 2.19 13.33 21.75
N VAL A 161 2.13 13.17 20.44
CA VAL A 161 0.87 13.28 19.67
C VAL A 161 -0.08 12.13 20.01
N SER A 162 0.45 10.96 20.35
CA SER A 162 -0.33 9.80 20.78
C SER A 162 -1.05 9.97 22.12
N LEU A 163 -0.66 10.96 22.96
CA LEU A 163 -1.31 11.25 24.24
C LEU A 163 -2.65 11.99 24.10
N ASP A 164 -3.02 12.45 22.90
CA ASP A 164 -4.35 13.04 22.66
C ASP A 164 -5.45 12.05 23.10
N PRO A 165 -6.55 12.49 23.73
CA PRO A 165 -7.57 11.57 24.23
C PRO A 165 -8.49 11.01 23.14
N ARG A 166 -8.49 11.54 21.91
CA ARG A 166 -9.34 11.06 20.81
C ARG A 166 -8.83 9.71 20.27
N PRO A 167 -9.72 8.88 19.69
CA PRO A 167 -9.31 7.73 18.88
C PRO A 167 -8.38 8.14 17.74
N LYS A 168 -7.50 7.22 17.31
CA LYS A 168 -6.46 7.50 16.31
C LYS A 168 -6.39 6.48 15.19
N ILE A 169 -6.06 6.95 13.99
CA ILE A 169 -5.53 6.12 12.91
C ILE A 169 -4.05 6.44 12.74
N LEU A 170 -3.21 5.41 12.67
CA LEU A 170 -1.83 5.53 12.21
C LEU A 170 -1.77 5.31 10.69
N VAL A 171 -1.06 6.18 9.98
CA VAL A 171 -0.65 5.98 8.57
C VAL A 171 0.86 5.85 8.56
N THR A 172 1.39 4.73 8.08
CA THR A 172 2.82 4.37 8.15
C THR A 172 3.37 3.95 6.79
N GLY A 173 4.62 4.28 6.48
CA GLY A 173 5.23 3.89 5.20
C GLY A 173 5.24 2.37 5.02
N LYS A 174 5.59 1.65 6.08
CA LYS A 174 5.61 0.18 6.13
C LYS A 174 4.57 -0.37 7.10
N PRO A 175 3.83 -1.43 6.71
CA PRO A 175 2.77 -1.99 7.53
C PRO A 175 3.35 -2.82 8.67
N ILE A 176 2.69 -2.76 9.84
CA ILE A 176 3.10 -3.49 11.05
C ILE A 176 2.87 -5.00 10.89
N TYR A 177 1.74 -5.38 10.30
CA TYR A 177 1.39 -6.75 9.94
C TYR A 177 1.27 -6.88 8.43
N THR A 178 2.01 -7.82 7.85
CA THR A 178 1.92 -8.11 6.42
C THR A 178 2.44 -9.50 6.11
N ALA A 179 1.83 -10.16 5.13
CA ALA A 179 2.16 -11.51 4.70
C ALA A 179 2.27 -12.53 5.85
N ASN A 180 1.26 -12.53 6.74
CA ASN A 180 1.21 -13.36 7.95
C ASN A 180 2.43 -13.21 8.88
N ALA A 181 3.01 -12.00 8.95
CA ALA A 181 4.19 -11.74 9.78
C ALA A 181 4.06 -10.41 10.53
N TYR A 182 4.62 -10.39 11.74
CA TYR A 182 4.77 -9.20 12.56
C TYR A 182 6.11 -8.51 12.25
N LYS A 183 6.06 -7.27 11.74
CA LYS A 183 7.23 -6.51 11.27
C LYS A 183 7.11 -5.02 11.60
N PRO A 184 6.93 -4.65 12.89
CA PRO A 184 6.79 -3.25 13.27
C PRO A 184 8.09 -2.48 13.00
N SER A 185 7.97 -1.18 12.72
CA SER A 185 9.13 -0.29 12.63
C SER A 185 9.73 -0.06 14.03
N PRO A 186 11.01 -0.38 14.26
CA PRO A 186 11.70 -0.02 15.51
C PRO A 186 11.79 1.49 15.70
N LEU A 187 11.78 1.90 16.98
CA LEU A 187 12.05 3.27 17.41
C LEU A 187 13.52 3.38 17.84
N GLU A 188 14.20 4.46 17.48
CA GLU A 188 15.62 4.65 17.82
C GLU A 188 15.88 4.65 19.34
N GLU A 189 14.93 5.10 20.14
CA GLU A 189 15.01 5.11 21.62
C GLU A 189 14.58 3.79 22.27
N GLY A 190 14.33 2.74 21.48
CA GLY A 190 13.89 1.43 21.94
C GLY A 190 12.38 1.23 21.87
N GLY A 191 11.99 -0.05 21.75
CA GLY A 191 10.63 -0.45 21.42
C GLY A 191 10.33 -0.29 19.92
N THR A 192 9.05 -0.33 19.60
CA THR A 192 8.52 -0.33 18.24
C THR A 192 7.34 0.61 18.14
N ILE A 193 7.01 1.02 16.92
CA ILE A 193 5.80 1.82 16.67
C ILE A 193 4.53 1.11 17.16
N ASP A 194 4.51 -0.22 17.13
CA ASP A 194 3.35 -0.98 17.57
C ASP A 194 3.17 -0.96 19.10
N ASP A 195 4.24 -0.76 19.87
CA ASP A 195 4.13 -0.54 21.32
C ASP A 195 3.33 0.74 21.61
N ILE A 196 3.48 1.77 20.79
CA ILE A 196 2.70 3.02 20.88
C ILE A 196 1.26 2.76 20.43
N VAL A 197 1.05 2.08 19.30
CA VAL A 197 -0.30 1.78 18.78
C VAL A 197 -1.12 0.94 19.77
N ARG A 198 -0.47 -0.05 20.40
CA ARG A 198 -1.10 -1.01 21.31
C ARG A 198 -1.34 -0.51 22.72
N ASP A 199 -0.66 0.54 23.14
CA ASP A 199 -0.93 1.15 24.44
C ASP A 199 -2.41 1.63 24.50
N PRO A 200 -3.22 1.13 25.45
CA PRO A 200 -4.61 1.55 25.59
C PRO A 200 -4.76 3.05 25.85
N ALA A 201 -3.76 3.72 26.46
CA ALA A 201 -3.79 5.16 26.68
C ALA A 201 -3.76 5.96 25.38
N HIS A 202 -3.22 5.40 24.30
CA HIS A 202 -3.10 6.10 23.02
C HIS A 202 -4.30 5.91 22.08
N ARG A 203 -5.23 4.99 22.39
CA ARG A 203 -6.51 4.80 21.68
C ARG A 203 -6.41 4.70 20.14
N TYR A 204 -5.36 4.10 19.59
CA TYR A 204 -5.34 3.77 18.16
C TYR A 204 -6.36 2.69 17.83
N VAL A 205 -7.17 2.90 16.80
CA VAL A 205 -8.21 1.97 16.34
C VAL A 205 -7.84 1.30 15.02
N ALA A 206 -6.92 1.90 14.25
CA ALA A 206 -6.37 1.31 13.04
C ALA A 206 -4.93 1.76 12.79
N ALA A 207 -4.18 0.93 12.07
CA ALA A 207 -2.87 1.25 11.52
C ALA A 207 -2.81 0.82 10.05
N ILE A 208 -2.62 1.79 9.14
CA ILE A 208 -2.66 1.62 7.69
C ILE A 208 -1.27 1.81 7.12
N GLY A 209 -0.74 0.85 6.37
CA GLY A 209 0.57 0.96 5.73
C GLY A 209 0.61 0.65 4.24
N GLY A 210 1.56 1.28 3.52
CA GLY A 210 1.87 1.03 2.11
C GLY A 210 2.95 -0.04 1.90
N ASP A 211 3.91 0.17 0.99
CA ASP A 211 5.07 -0.70 0.63
C ASP A 211 4.70 -2.03 -0.04
N VAL A 212 3.62 -2.66 0.41
CA VAL A 212 3.15 -3.94 -0.11
C VAL A 212 1.94 -3.72 -1.00
N HIS A 213 2.12 -4.10 -2.27
CA HIS A 213 1.23 -3.79 -3.39
C HIS A 213 0.06 -4.74 -3.52
N ASN A 214 -0.67 -4.87 -2.44
CA ASN A 214 -1.96 -5.54 -2.33
C ASN A 214 -2.71 -4.99 -1.10
N TYR A 215 -3.91 -5.48 -0.87
CA TYR A 215 -4.70 -5.17 0.31
C TYR A 215 -4.64 -6.35 1.27
N GLN A 216 -4.52 -6.04 2.56
CA GLN A 216 -4.60 -7.02 3.64
C GLN A 216 -5.27 -6.36 4.85
N ARG A 217 -6.10 -7.10 5.59
CA ARG A 217 -6.65 -6.64 6.87
C ARG A 217 -6.53 -7.72 7.94
N TYR A 218 -5.96 -7.32 9.07
CA TYR A 218 -5.76 -8.12 10.26
C TYR A 218 -6.50 -7.46 11.43
N PRO A 219 -7.67 -7.98 11.84
CA PRO A 219 -8.35 -7.55 13.06
C PRO A 219 -7.66 -8.17 14.28
N VAL A 220 -6.81 -7.40 14.97
CA VAL A 220 -6.00 -7.91 16.08
C VAL A 220 -6.61 -7.50 17.42
N LYS A 221 -6.86 -8.49 18.28
CA LYS A 221 -7.31 -8.25 19.66
C LYS A 221 -6.14 -7.83 20.54
N VAL A 222 -6.28 -6.69 21.21
CA VAL A 222 -5.28 -6.09 22.11
C VAL A 222 -5.98 -5.74 23.42
N GLY A 223 -5.95 -6.66 24.39
CA GLY A 223 -6.81 -6.55 25.58
C GLY A 223 -8.29 -6.64 25.18
N ASP A 224 -9.10 -5.70 25.67
CA ASP A 224 -10.56 -5.66 25.43
C ASP A 224 -10.95 -4.94 24.12
N ARG A 225 -9.97 -4.50 23.32
CA ARG A 225 -10.18 -3.76 22.07
C ARG A 225 -9.64 -4.50 20.86
N GLU A 226 -10.17 -4.18 19.70
CA GLU A 226 -9.67 -4.65 18.41
C GLU A 226 -9.06 -3.49 17.64
N ILE A 227 -7.87 -3.69 17.07
CA ILE A 227 -7.19 -2.73 16.21
C ILE A 227 -7.14 -3.30 14.79
N GLN A 228 -7.60 -2.53 13.81
CA GLN A 228 -7.51 -2.92 12.40
C GLN A 228 -6.13 -2.59 11.84
N TYR A 229 -5.31 -3.61 11.58
CA TYR A 229 -4.05 -3.42 10.85
C TYR A 229 -4.29 -3.67 9.37
N VAL A 230 -4.05 -2.66 8.55
CA VAL A 230 -4.42 -2.64 7.13
C VAL A 230 -3.18 -2.39 6.27
N VAL A 231 -3.01 -3.20 5.24
CA VAL A 231 -2.08 -2.95 4.12
C VAL A 231 -2.87 -2.34 2.98
N ALA A 232 -2.41 -1.22 2.43
CA ALA A 232 -3.14 -0.42 1.45
C ALA A 232 -2.24 0.13 0.33
N GLY A 233 -1.28 -0.67 -0.14
CA GLY A 233 -0.26 -0.26 -1.10
C GLY A 233 -0.50 -0.62 -2.56
N GLY A 234 -1.71 -0.99 -2.99
CA GLY A 234 -1.95 -1.37 -4.41
C GLY A 234 -2.56 -0.24 -5.24
N GLY A 235 -2.12 1.00 -5.06
CA GLY A 235 -2.69 2.18 -5.70
C GLY A 235 -2.27 2.40 -7.16
N GLY A 236 -1.29 1.64 -7.66
CA GLY A 236 -0.88 1.69 -9.06
C GLY A 236 0.42 0.97 -9.36
N ALA A 237 1.37 0.86 -8.42
CA ALA A 237 2.59 0.07 -8.62
C ALA A 237 2.30 -1.44 -8.87
N PHE A 238 3.28 -2.16 -9.42
CA PHE A 238 3.18 -3.61 -9.72
C PHE A 238 2.60 -4.41 -8.54
N MET A 239 1.83 -5.47 -8.78
CA MET A 239 1.20 -6.19 -7.67
C MET A 239 2.22 -7.03 -6.86
N HIS A 240 2.02 -7.15 -5.55
CA HIS A 240 2.66 -8.17 -4.70
C HIS A 240 1.73 -9.39 -4.52
N ALA A 241 2.26 -10.59 -4.72
CA ALA A 241 1.49 -11.83 -4.70
C ALA A 241 0.80 -12.12 -3.35
N THR A 242 -0.54 -12.15 -3.31
CA THR A 242 -1.27 -12.59 -2.11
C THR A 242 -1.29 -14.11 -1.97
N HIS A 243 -1.11 -14.86 -3.07
CA HIS A 243 -1.09 -16.33 -3.05
C HIS A 243 0.13 -16.94 -2.35
N THR A 244 1.16 -16.15 -2.04
CA THR A 244 2.32 -16.57 -1.24
C THR A 244 2.07 -16.41 0.27
N ILE A 245 0.98 -15.72 0.65
CA ILE A 245 0.56 -15.60 2.05
C ILE A 245 -0.06 -16.93 2.47
N GLY A 246 0.60 -17.64 3.38
CA GLY A 246 0.11 -18.89 3.94
C GLY A 246 -1.18 -18.71 4.76
N ARG A 247 -1.62 -19.80 5.39
CA ARG A 247 -2.75 -19.76 6.33
C ARG A 247 -2.42 -18.81 7.48
N VAL A 248 -3.31 -17.85 7.74
CA VAL A 248 -3.07 -16.80 8.73
C VAL A 248 -3.27 -17.32 10.15
N ASP A 249 -2.31 -17.01 11.00
CA ASP A 249 -2.25 -17.31 12.43
C ASP A 249 -1.47 -16.26 13.24
N VAL A 250 -1.02 -15.17 12.60
CA VAL A 250 -0.25 -14.11 13.25
C VAL A 250 -1.11 -13.32 14.24
N ALA A 251 -0.53 -13.01 15.42
CA ALA A 251 -1.16 -12.20 16.46
C ALA A 251 -2.56 -12.67 16.89
N GLY A 252 -2.83 -13.98 16.80
CA GLY A 252 -4.12 -14.56 17.15
C GLY A 252 -5.24 -14.30 16.14
N VAL A 253 -4.94 -13.72 14.98
CA VAL A 253 -5.88 -13.56 13.87
C VAL A 253 -6.11 -14.92 13.21
N HIS A 254 -7.38 -15.34 13.12
CA HIS A 254 -7.73 -16.56 12.42
C HIS A 254 -7.90 -16.30 10.92
N GLU A 255 -7.66 -17.34 10.12
CA GLU A 255 -7.80 -17.30 8.65
C GLU A 255 -9.15 -16.74 8.17
N ASP A 256 -10.25 -17.01 8.88
CA ASP A 256 -11.59 -16.56 8.48
C ASP A 256 -11.80 -15.03 8.69
N ASP A 257 -11.05 -14.45 9.64
CA ASP A 257 -11.08 -13.03 9.98
C ASP A 257 -10.16 -12.21 9.06
N PHE A 258 -9.13 -12.84 8.48
CA PHE A 258 -8.22 -12.21 7.54
C PHE A 258 -8.91 -11.89 6.22
N LYS A 259 -8.67 -10.68 5.69
CA LYS A 259 -9.10 -10.27 4.36
C LYS A 259 -7.89 -9.88 3.51
N CYS A 260 -7.94 -10.16 2.22
CA CYS A 260 -6.96 -9.67 1.27
C CYS A 260 -7.57 -9.41 -0.10
N TYR A 261 -6.98 -8.47 -0.84
CA TYR A 261 -7.29 -8.24 -2.24
C TYR A 261 -5.99 -8.05 -3.06
N PRO A 262 -5.84 -8.72 -4.21
CA PRO A 262 -6.77 -9.73 -4.72
C PRO A 262 -6.82 -10.97 -3.85
N LEU A 263 -7.89 -11.74 -3.98
CA LEU A 263 -8.00 -13.05 -3.36
C LEU A 263 -6.83 -13.93 -3.78
N ARG A 264 -6.35 -14.80 -2.88
CA ARG A 264 -5.19 -15.67 -3.15
C ARG A 264 -5.36 -16.48 -4.44
N GLY A 265 -6.58 -16.97 -4.73
CA GLY A 265 -6.87 -17.69 -5.98
C GLY A 265 -6.70 -16.81 -7.23
N ASP A 266 -7.21 -15.59 -7.19
CA ASP A 266 -7.09 -14.62 -8.29
C ASP A 266 -5.62 -14.25 -8.53
N SER A 267 -4.87 -14.00 -7.45
CA SER A 267 -3.43 -13.75 -7.51
C SER A 267 -2.67 -14.92 -8.16
N LEU A 268 -2.94 -16.15 -7.75
CA LEU A 268 -2.28 -17.33 -8.32
C LEU A 268 -2.61 -17.47 -9.81
N SER A 269 -3.87 -17.29 -10.22
CA SER A 269 -4.27 -17.35 -11.62
C SER A 269 -3.55 -16.26 -12.45
N PHE A 270 -3.50 -15.04 -11.94
CA PHE A 270 -2.80 -13.91 -12.58
C PHE A 270 -1.32 -14.21 -12.82
N TYR A 271 -0.57 -14.57 -11.76
CA TYR A 271 0.86 -14.86 -11.90
C TYR A 271 1.12 -16.09 -12.78
N SER A 272 0.22 -17.08 -12.75
CA SER A 272 0.32 -18.23 -13.64
C SER A 272 0.20 -17.82 -15.11
N GLN A 273 -0.66 -16.86 -15.44
CA GLN A 273 -0.84 -16.34 -16.79
C GLN A 273 0.36 -15.49 -17.22
N LEU A 274 0.80 -14.57 -16.35
CA LEU A 274 1.99 -13.74 -16.52
C LEU A 274 3.20 -14.61 -16.90
N TYR A 275 3.51 -15.61 -16.08
CA TYR A 275 4.67 -16.48 -16.32
C TYR A 275 4.48 -17.44 -17.48
N ALA A 276 3.26 -17.96 -17.71
CA ALA A 276 2.99 -18.79 -18.88
C ALA A 276 3.27 -18.05 -20.19
N ARG A 277 2.93 -16.75 -20.26
CA ARG A 277 3.21 -15.89 -21.43
C ARG A 277 4.69 -15.52 -21.51
N ARG A 278 5.28 -15.02 -20.41
CA ARG A 278 6.67 -14.56 -20.36
C ARG A 278 7.67 -15.67 -20.70
N LEU A 279 7.46 -16.86 -20.15
CA LEU A 279 8.35 -18.02 -20.38
C LEU A 279 7.91 -18.90 -21.55
N ARG A 280 6.79 -18.57 -22.21
CA ARG A 280 6.16 -19.39 -23.26
C ARG A 280 5.83 -20.82 -22.80
N MET A 281 5.56 -20.99 -21.50
CA MET A 281 5.24 -22.27 -20.85
C MET A 281 3.74 -22.37 -20.56
N LYS A 282 2.93 -22.75 -21.55
CA LYS A 282 1.45 -22.83 -21.43
C LYS A 282 0.97 -23.73 -20.28
N TRP A 283 1.78 -24.72 -19.88
CA TRP A 283 1.43 -25.64 -18.81
C TRP A 283 1.39 -25.00 -17.41
N LEU A 284 2.01 -23.82 -17.24
CA LEU A 284 1.97 -23.06 -15.99
C LEU A 284 0.61 -22.42 -15.73
N TYR A 285 -0.15 -22.09 -16.77
CA TYR A 285 -1.40 -21.34 -16.64
C TYR A 285 -2.46 -22.13 -15.87
N LEU A 286 -2.98 -21.53 -14.81
CA LEU A 286 -4.07 -22.02 -13.97
C LEU A 286 -5.29 -21.12 -14.17
N ARG A 287 -6.43 -21.73 -14.51
CA ARG A 287 -7.71 -21.00 -14.60
C ARG A 287 -8.13 -20.49 -13.22
N PRO A 288 -8.96 -19.44 -13.14
CA PRO A 288 -9.43 -18.90 -11.85
C PRO A 288 -10.03 -19.98 -10.92
N GLU A 289 -10.87 -20.87 -11.44
CA GLU A 289 -11.50 -21.93 -10.65
C GLU A 289 -10.47 -22.95 -10.14
N GLU A 290 -9.44 -23.24 -10.95
CA GLU A 290 -8.35 -24.13 -10.57
C GLU A 290 -7.48 -23.52 -9.47
N ALA A 291 -7.13 -22.24 -9.63
CA ALA A 291 -6.31 -21.53 -8.67
C ALA A 291 -7.01 -21.39 -7.32
N VAL A 292 -8.31 -21.08 -7.31
CA VAL A 292 -9.13 -21.03 -6.10
C VAL A 292 -9.16 -22.38 -5.37
N CYS A 293 -9.41 -23.49 -6.08
CA CYS A 293 -9.41 -24.82 -5.47
C CYS A 293 -8.03 -25.22 -4.92
N ILE A 294 -6.96 -24.90 -5.64
CA ILE A 294 -5.58 -25.14 -5.16
C ILE A 294 -5.31 -24.36 -3.88
N MET A 295 -5.67 -23.07 -3.84
CA MET A 295 -5.46 -22.26 -2.65
C MET A 295 -6.29 -22.76 -1.47
N SER A 296 -7.56 -23.12 -1.69
CA SER A 296 -8.41 -23.70 -0.63
C SER A 296 -7.87 -25.03 -0.10
N GLU A 297 -7.38 -25.93 -0.97
CA GLU A 297 -6.71 -27.18 -0.54
C GLU A 297 -5.47 -26.87 0.32
N HIS A 298 -4.69 -25.84 -0.05
CA HIS A 298 -3.48 -25.48 0.69
C HIS A 298 -3.78 -24.82 2.04
N ILE A 299 -4.63 -23.79 2.04
CA ILE A 299 -4.95 -22.95 3.20
C ILE A 299 -5.89 -23.69 4.17
N LYS A 300 -6.64 -24.68 3.67
CA LYS A 300 -7.67 -25.42 4.41
C LYS A 300 -8.78 -24.50 4.91
N ASN A 301 -9.31 -23.69 3.99
CA ASN A 301 -10.45 -22.81 4.21
C ASN A 301 -11.53 -23.03 3.14
N GLU A 302 -12.73 -22.52 3.39
CA GLU A 302 -13.74 -22.43 2.35
C GLU A 302 -13.36 -21.32 1.35
N PRO A 303 -13.47 -21.55 0.03
CA PRO A 303 -13.23 -20.51 -0.95
C PRO A 303 -14.17 -19.31 -0.77
N VAL A 304 -13.59 -18.10 -0.72
CA VAL A 304 -14.37 -16.85 -0.69
C VAL A 304 -15.30 -16.72 -1.91
N ARG A 305 -14.83 -17.16 -3.09
CA ARG A 305 -15.64 -17.28 -4.31
C ARG A 305 -15.80 -18.75 -4.66
N THR A 306 -17.04 -19.23 -4.75
CA THR A 306 -17.33 -20.62 -5.10
C THR A 306 -17.03 -20.87 -6.59
N PRO A 307 -16.19 -21.85 -6.93
CA PRO A 307 -15.90 -22.19 -8.32
C PRO A 307 -17.15 -22.73 -9.04
N GLN A 308 -17.29 -22.40 -10.32
CA GLN A 308 -18.38 -22.93 -11.14
C GLN A 308 -18.08 -24.39 -11.54
N GLY A 309 -18.64 -25.32 -10.78
CA GLY A 309 -18.55 -26.75 -11.03
C GLY A 309 -17.36 -27.45 -10.35
N PRO A 310 -17.32 -28.79 -10.41
CA PRO A 310 -16.31 -29.57 -9.71
C PRO A 310 -14.94 -29.45 -10.38
N VAL A 311 -13.92 -29.05 -9.62
CA VAL A 311 -12.53 -29.00 -10.07
C VAL A 311 -11.72 -30.11 -9.40
N LYS A 312 -11.15 -31.01 -10.21
CA LYS A 312 -10.23 -32.05 -9.72
C LYS A 312 -8.78 -31.56 -9.82
N ILE A 313 -8.11 -31.41 -8.69
CA ILE A 313 -6.72 -30.93 -8.64
C ILE A 313 -5.77 -32.01 -9.19
N THR A 314 -5.03 -31.66 -10.25
CA THR A 314 -4.12 -32.57 -10.97
C THR A 314 -2.67 -32.40 -10.53
N ARG A 315 -1.79 -33.37 -10.86
CA ARG A 315 -0.35 -33.25 -10.59
C ARG A 315 0.29 -32.03 -11.28
N ARG A 316 -0.13 -31.71 -12.50
CA ARG A 316 0.32 -30.51 -13.24
C ARG A 316 0.03 -29.24 -12.46
N MET A 317 -1.21 -29.12 -11.98
CA MET A 317 -1.66 -27.97 -11.20
C MET A 317 -0.83 -27.78 -9.94
N ARG A 318 -0.55 -28.87 -9.20
CA ARG A 318 0.31 -28.82 -8.01
C ARG A 318 1.75 -28.38 -8.32
N TRP A 319 2.32 -28.83 -9.44
CA TRP A 319 3.65 -28.40 -9.87
C TRP A 319 3.69 -26.92 -10.27
N ALA A 320 2.70 -26.44 -11.02
CA ALA A 320 2.59 -25.03 -11.37
C ALA A 320 2.46 -24.15 -10.11
N ALA A 321 1.59 -24.53 -9.18
CA ALA A 321 1.40 -23.82 -7.91
C ALA A 321 2.67 -23.78 -7.04
N ARG A 322 3.46 -24.87 -6.98
CA ARG A 322 4.76 -24.90 -6.29
C ARG A 322 5.77 -23.94 -6.92
N LEU A 323 5.89 -23.95 -8.25
CA LEU A 323 6.79 -23.03 -8.96
C LEU A 323 6.39 -21.56 -8.77
N LEU A 324 5.10 -21.29 -8.62
CA LEU A 324 4.58 -19.94 -8.35
C LEU A 324 4.59 -19.57 -6.87
N GLY A 325 5.04 -20.46 -5.97
CA GLY A 325 5.15 -20.15 -4.55
C GLY A 325 3.86 -20.26 -3.74
N ALA A 326 2.76 -20.74 -4.33
CA ALA A 326 1.52 -21.05 -3.61
C ALA A 326 1.61 -22.30 -2.74
N TRP A 327 2.58 -23.18 -2.97
CA TRP A 327 2.87 -24.32 -2.11
C TRP A 327 4.36 -24.36 -1.74
N PRO A 328 4.73 -24.88 -0.55
CA PRO A 328 6.12 -24.97 -0.14
C PRO A 328 6.99 -25.72 -1.15
N TRP A 329 8.02 -25.05 -1.66
CA TRP A 329 9.00 -25.62 -2.56
C TRP A 329 10.28 -24.76 -2.59
N PRO A 330 11.49 -25.35 -2.59
CA PRO A 330 12.74 -24.58 -2.53
C PRO A 330 13.04 -23.76 -3.80
N PHE A 331 12.47 -24.13 -4.95
CA PHE A 331 12.73 -23.45 -6.24
C PHE A 331 11.47 -22.79 -6.79
N ARG A 332 11.29 -21.49 -6.56
CA ARG A 332 10.13 -20.74 -7.06
C ARG A 332 10.54 -19.61 -8.00
N LEU A 333 9.63 -19.28 -8.93
CA LEU A 333 9.72 -18.08 -9.76
C LEU A 333 9.58 -16.82 -8.88
N PRO A 334 10.19 -15.70 -9.28
CA PRO A 334 10.11 -14.45 -8.54
C PRO A 334 8.69 -13.86 -8.57
N VAL A 335 7.87 -14.20 -7.58
CA VAL A 335 6.51 -13.65 -7.39
C VAL A 335 6.44 -12.62 -6.25
N ASP A 336 7.45 -12.62 -5.38
CA ASP A 336 7.65 -11.67 -4.29
C ASP A 336 8.96 -10.88 -4.52
N LYS A 337 8.97 -9.59 -4.15
CA LYS A 337 10.15 -8.70 -3.91
C LYS A 337 11.44 -9.01 -4.71
N ALA A 338 11.35 -9.33 -5.99
CA ALA A 338 12.51 -9.74 -6.75
C ALA A 338 13.32 -8.52 -7.20
N PHE A 339 14.29 -8.15 -6.36
CA PHE A 339 15.52 -7.43 -6.67
C PHE A 339 15.42 -6.03 -7.34
N HIS A 340 15.77 -5.04 -6.52
CA HIS A 340 16.25 -3.68 -6.78
C HIS A 340 16.30 -3.13 -8.23
N ARG A 341 15.70 -1.93 -8.33
CA ARG A 341 16.02 -0.79 -9.21
C ARG A 341 15.81 -0.95 -10.72
N TYR A 342 15.75 -2.17 -11.26
CA TYR A 342 15.61 -2.41 -12.71
C TYR A 342 14.55 -3.46 -13.09
N LEU A 343 13.97 -4.19 -12.14
CA LEU A 343 13.00 -5.26 -12.42
C LEU A 343 11.53 -4.93 -12.06
N SER A 344 11.26 -3.84 -11.33
CA SER A 344 9.89 -3.42 -11.02
C SER A 344 9.12 -3.08 -12.30
N GLU A 345 9.75 -2.31 -13.20
CA GLU A 345 9.23 -2.00 -14.54
C GLU A 345 8.98 -3.28 -15.36
N LEU A 346 9.83 -4.30 -15.19
CA LEU A 346 9.68 -5.59 -15.88
C LEU A 346 8.63 -6.52 -15.24
N SER A 347 8.15 -6.17 -14.05
CA SER A 347 7.10 -6.91 -13.34
C SER A 347 5.74 -6.24 -13.47
N ASP A 348 5.71 -5.04 -14.06
CA ASP A 348 4.48 -4.33 -14.29
C ASP A 348 3.67 -4.94 -15.43
N TRP A 349 2.35 -4.88 -15.29
CA TRP A 349 1.40 -5.54 -16.16
C TRP A 349 0.22 -4.62 -16.43
N ASP A 350 0.32 -3.88 -17.53
CA ASP A 350 -0.67 -2.88 -17.95
C ASP A 350 -1.83 -3.46 -18.78
N THR A 351 -1.94 -4.79 -18.90
CA THR A 351 -3.04 -5.42 -19.65
C THR A 351 -4.12 -5.92 -18.69
N PRO A 352 -5.33 -5.34 -18.72
CA PRO A 352 -6.42 -5.81 -17.86
C PRO A 352 -6.74 -7.32 -18.08
N PRO A 353 -7.17 -8.04 -17.04
CA PRO A 353 -7.31 -7.57 -15.66
C PRO A 353 -5.96 -7.52 -14.93
N PHE A 354 -5.75 -6.45 -14.17
CA PHE A 354 -4.78 -6.38 -13.08
C PHE A 354 -5.54 -6.09 -11.77
N PHE A 355 -4.86 -6.04 -10.63
CA PHE A 355 -5.52 -5.87 -9.33
C PHE A 355 -4.90 -4.70 -8.57
N LYS A 356 -5.55 -3.55 -8.67
CA LYS A 356 -5.26 -2.34 -7.91
C LYS A 356 -6.43 -2.02 -6.98
N GLN A 357 -6.21 -1.13 -6.03
CA GLN A 357 -7.24 -0.74 -5.08
C GLN A 357 -6.98 0.63 -4.48
N PHE A 358 -8.05 1.20 -3.93
CA PHE A 358 -7.99 2.40 -3.11
C PHE A 358 -8.91 2.25 -1.91
N LEU A 359 -8.63 3.03 -0.85
CA LEU A 359 -9.45 3.07 0.34
C LEU A 359 -10.32 4.33 0.34
N HIS A 360 -11.57 4.17 0.74
CA HIS A 360 -12.42 5.27 1.17
C HIS A 360 -12.63 5.19 2.68
N VAL A 361 -12.48 6.33 3.35
CA VAL A 361 -12.56 6.45 4.81
C VAL A 361 -13.64 7.47 5.15
N SER A 362 -14.69 7.04 5.85
CA SER A 362 -15.72 7.93 6.38
C SER A 362 -15.71 7.91 7.90
N VAL A 363 -15.84 9.09 8.50
CA VAL A 363 -15.80 9.28 9.95
C VAL A 363 -17.05 10.04 10.37
N THR A 364 -17.79 9.47 11.32
CA THR A 364 -18.81 10.16 12.13
C THR A 364 -18.29 10.31 13.56
N PRO A 365 -18.99 11.00 14.47
CA PRO A 365 -18.54 11.09 15.85
C PRO A 365 -18.42 9.74 16.57
N GLU A 366 -19.20 8.74 16.17
CA GLU A 366 -19.27 7.44 16.83
C GLU A 366 -18.62 6.29 16.03
N GLU A 367 -18.40 6.46 14.73
CA GLU A 367 -17.97 5.37 13.86
C GLU A 367 -16.95 5.82 12.79
N LEU A 368 -15.93 4.98 12.60
CA LEU A 368 -15.01 5.01 11.47
C LEU A 368 -15.34 3.84 10.53
N THR A 369 -15.64 4.12 9.27
CA THR A 369 -15.80 3.08 8.23
C THR A 369 -14.62 3.11 7.26
N LEU A 370 -13.98 1.94 7.06
CA LEU A 370 -12.95 1.72 6.05
C LEU A 370 -13.54 0.82 4.95
N ARG A 371 -13.47 1.27 3.69
CA ARG A 371 -13.89 0.49 2.52
C ARG A 371 -12.74 0.33 1.53
N CYS A 372 -12.46 -0.90 1.12
CA CYS A 372 -11.52 -1.20 0.05
C CYS A 372 -12.26 -1.37 -1.28
N PHE A 373 -11.93 -0.52 -2.25
CA PHE A 373 -12.48 -0.56 -3.60
C PHE A 373 -11.45 -1.12 -4.58
N ALA A 374 -11.88 -2.03 -5.45
CA ALA A 374 -11.05 -2.58 -6.51
C ALA A 374 -11.02 -1.69 -7.76
N ALA A 375 -9.89 -1.74 -8.46
CA ALA A 375 -9.69 -1.22 -9.80
C ALA A 375 -8.88 -2.25 -10.60
N THR A 376 -9.44 -2.69 -11.73
CA THR A 376 -8.87 -3.81 -12.50
C THR A 376 -8.43 -3.49 -13.91
N GLY A 377 -8.63 -2.25 -14.34
CA GLY A 377 -8.48 -1.85 -15.75
C GLY A 377 -9.65 -2.27 -16.63
N CYS A 378 -10.66 -2.96 -16.07
CA CYS A 378 -11.87 -3.31 -16.77
C CYS A 378 -12.89 -2.16 -16.65
N LEU A 379 -13.29 -1.57 -17.78
CA LEU A 379 -14.16 -0.39 -17.84
C LEU A 379 -15.40 -0.47 -16.93
N ALA A 380 -16.08 -1.61 -16.87
CA ALA A 380 -17.27 -1.76 -16.01
C ALA A 380 -16.96 -1.54 -14.52
N GLN A 381 -15.80 -2.00 -14.05
CA GLN A 381 -15.34 -1.78 -12.67
C GLN A 381 -14.68 -0.42 -12.48
N GLU A 382 -14.14 0.21 -13.53
CA GLU A 382 -13.68 1.60 -13.43
C GLU A 382 -14.84 2.58 -13.23
N LEU A 383 -15.98 2.31 -13.88
CA LEU A 383 -17.21 3.11 -13.75
C LEU A 383 -17.94 2.83 -12.43
N GLU A 384 -18.00 1.57 -12.01
CA GLU A 384 -18.63 1.11 -10.77
C GLU A 384 -17.63 0.25 -9.97
N PRO A 385 -16.71 0.86 -9.22
CA PRO A 385 -15.68 0.13 -8.49
C PRO A 385 -16.31 -0.77 -7.42
N PRO A 386 -16.06 -2.09 -7.44
CA PRO A 386 -16.63 -2.99 -6.45
C PRO A 386 -15.95 -2.82 -5.09
N VAL A 387 -16.74 -2.95 -4.03
CA VAL A 387 -16.23 -3.01 -2.64
C VAL A 387 -15.78 -4.45 -2.38
N GLU A 388 -14.49 -4.62 -2.09
CA GLU A 388 -13.88 -5.93 -1.80
C GLU A 388 -13.81 -6.21 -0.29
N ASP A 389 -13.80 -5.16 0.54
CA ASP A 389 -13.87 -5.28 2.00
C ASP A 389 -14.46 -4.00 2.62
N GLU A 390 -15.22 -4.17 3.70
CA GLU A 390 -15.75 -3.08 4.53
C GLU A 390 -15.58 -3.46 6.01
N VAL A 391 -15.08 -2.53 6.81
CA VAL A 391 -15.07 -2.65 8.27
C VAL A 391 -15.56 -1.35 8.90
N ARG A 392 -16.39 -1.51 9.93
CA ARG A 392 -16.91 -0.43 10.78
C ARG A 392 -16.30 -0.56 12.16
N ILE A 393 -15.76 0.54 12.66
CA ILE A 393 -14.98 0.60 13.89
C ILE A 393 -15.63 1.64 14.79
N SER A 394 -16.04 1.23 15.98
CA SER A 394 -16.60 2.16 16.96
C SER A 394 -15.52 3.08 17.52
N LEU A 395 -15.86 4.35 17.69
CA LEU A 395 -14.99 5.41 18.22
C LEU A 395 -15.29 5.77 19.68
N SER A 396 -16.31 5.14 20.29
CA SER A 396 -16.72 5.41 21.67
C SER A 396 -15.70 4.97 22.72
#